data_AF-J4WES4-F1
#
_entry.id   AF-J4WES4-F1
#
_cell.length_a   1.000
_cell.length_b   1.000
_cell.length_c   1.000
_cell.angle_alpha   90.00
_cell.angle_beta   90.00
_cell.angle_gamma   90.00
#
_symmetry.space_group_name_H-M   'P 1'
#
loop_
_entity.id
_entity.type
_entity.pdbx_description
1 polymer ?
#
loop_
_entity_poly.entity_id
_entity_poly.type
_entity_poly.pdbx_seq_one_letter_code
_entity_poly.pdbx_strand_id
1 'polypeptide(L)'
;MYCSKYQKKRNERQNFCPNNKTVIIFFAITILSSFILQTKSASADSPSLAEKIEKAKKNIVWIDKKYDTYLNLGETIVGVLKDENIKHVRLDFMDNNLKTIINYKYADKEFLISDFIDDWGFLQDSVPVPKDNKYGYIDKTGKEIVKPKYDDAYEFSEGLARVQKDDKWGFIDKTGKEIISLKYDYELDFSEGLAAVQKDNKWGFVDKTGKEIIKPMYERAPNFCEGLARVQKDYKWGFIDKTGKEIVTPKYDYAFDFSEGLATVQKGDKWGFIDKTGKEIIKPQYQITSSFSEGLAAIQKNEKWGFIDKTGKEVIGAKYEIVHEFSEGFAAISVNKKYGFIDKTGKEIISPKYYFAYEFSDGLAKVQKDEKWGFVNKNGKEIVPPKYDFVDKFSKGLARVMNDYKYGFIDENGKEIIKPIYDKASELKNNMIILEKGNKVGVLIIK
;
A
#
# COMPACT_ATOMS: atom_id res chain seq x y z
N MET A 1 45.55 16.42 -33.08
CA MET A 1 45.68 15.91 -34.46
C MET A 1 46.41 14.56 -34.39
N TYR A 2 45.84 13.47 -34.92
CA TYR A 2 46.41 12.14 -35.29
C TYR A 2 47.66 11.56 -34.55
N CYS A 3 47.83 10.25 -34.26
CA CYS A 3 47.26 9.00 -34.80
C CYS A 3 47.47 7.85 -33.77
N SER A 4 46.45 7.08 -33.33
CA SER A 4 46.03 5.73 -33.80
C SER A 4 46.96 4.53 -33.46
N LYS A 5 46.50 3.54 -32.67
CA LYS A 5 45.92 2.20 -33.05
C LYS A 5 46.99 1.18 -33.54
N TYR A 6 47.03 -0.10 -33.12
CA TYR A 6 46.07 -1.20 -33.40
C TYR A 6 46.28 -2.37 -32.39
N GLN A 7 45.23 -2.99 -31.79
CA GLN A 7 44.67 -4.36 -32.07
C GLN A 7 45.61 -5.58 -31.79
N LYS A 8 45.17 -6.78 -31.36
CA LYS A 8 43.83 -7.44 -31.30
C LYS A 8 43.89 -8.76 -30.46
N LYS A 9 42.76 -9.14 -29.81
CA LYS A 9 42.08 -10.49 -29.77
C LYS A 9 42.89 -11.79 -29.42
N ARG A 10 42.36 -12.85 -28.78
CA ARG A 10 41.04 -13.19 -28.16
C ARG A 10 41.10 -14.56 -27.43
N ASN A 11 40.07 -14.87 -26.63
CA ASN A 11 39.51 -16.24 -26.36
C ASN A 11 40.32 -17.25 -25.50
N GLU A 12 39.72 -18.20 -24.74
CA GLU A 12 38.37 -18.37 -24.14
C GLU A 12 38.37 -19.62 -23.19
N ARG A 13 37.56 -19.62 -22.10
CA ARG A 13 36.99 -20.81 -21.38
C ARG A 13 38.00 -21.77 -20.66
N GLN A 14 37.70 -22.52 -19.57
CA GLN A 14 36.45 -23.02 -18.99
C GLN A 14 36.64 -23.57 -17.54
N ASN A 15 35.54 -23.83 -16.82
CA ASN A 15 35.39 -24.35 -15.45
C ASN A 15 36.21 -25.62 -15.07
N PHE A 16 36.43 -25.85 -13.76
CA PHE A 16 36.19 -27.15 -13.10
C PHE A 16 36.13 -27.07 -11.55
N CYS A 17 35.28 -27.88 -10.93
CA CYS A 17 35.33 -28.29 -9.51
C CYS A 17 35.59 -29.80 -9.44
N PRO A 18 36.20 -30.34 -8.37
CA PRO A 18 35.93 -31.72 -7.99
C PRO A 18 35.66 -31.95 -6.50
N ASN A 19 34.75 -32.91 -6.25
CA ASN A 19 34.49 -33.59 -4.97
C ASN A 19 35.25 -34.93 -4.90
N ASN A 20 35.40 -35.50 -3.69
CA ASN A 20 35.50 -36.93 -3.28
C ASN A 20 36.50 -37.11 -2.10
N LYS A 21 36.44 -38.09 -1.18
CA LYS A 21 35.41 -39.07 -0.75
C LYS A 21 35.79 -39.67 0.63
N THR A 22 34.82 -39.70 1.54
CA THR A 22 34.30 -40.86 2.32
C THR A 22 35.13 -42.15 2.53
N VAL A 23 35.23 -42.61 3.80
CA VAL A 23 35.06 -44.03 4.28
C VAL A 23 34.43 -44.00 5.71
N ILE A 24 33.81 -45.11 6.17
CA ILE A 24 32.94 -45.26 7.37
C ILE A 24 33.34 -46.55 8.15
N ILE A 25 33.03 -46.77 9.44
CA ILE A 25 31.81 -47.45 9.98
C ILE A 25 31.78 -47.39 11.55
N PHE A 26 30.61 -47.65 12.13
CA PHE A 26 30.17 -47.75 13.54
C PHE A 26 30.76 -48.88 14.45
N PHE A 27 30.69 -48.72 15.79
CA PHE A 27 29.69 -49.41 16.66
C PHE A 27 29.60 -48.79 18.08
N ALA A 28 28.58 -49.16 18.87
CA ALA A 28 28.07 -48.40 20.04
C ALA A 28 28.17 -49.16 21.38
N ILE A 29 27.93 -48.47 22.52
CA ILE A 29 26.92 -48.79 23.57
C ILE A 29 27.07 -47.89 24.83
N THR A 30 25.95 -47.76 25.56
CA THR A 30 25.56 -46.91 26.70
C THR A 30 26.42 -46.91 27.98
N ILE A 31 26.46 -45.78 28.70
CA ILE A 31 25.85 -45.52 30.04
C ILE A 31 26.46 -44.22 30.63
N LEU A 32 25.63 -43.23 30.98
CA LEU A 32 25.66 -42.62 32.33
C LEU A 32 24.40 -41.77 32.58
N SER A 33 23.86 -41.87 33.78
CA SER A 33 22.73 -41.08 34.27
C SER A 33 23.16 -39.69 34.76
N SER A 34 22.18 -38.79 34.90
CA SER A 34 22.24 -37.53 35.66
C SER A 34 23.33 -36.52 35.31
N PHE A 35 22.96 -35.45 34.60
CA PHE A 35 22.90 -34.13 35.25
C PHE A 35 21.90 -33.23 34.53
N ILE A 36 21.04 -32.54 35.29
CA ILE A 36 20.13 -31.53 34.76
C ILE A 36 20.93 -30.23 34.65
N LEU A 37 21.11 -29.71 33.42
CA LEU A 37 21.35 -28.28 33.24
C LEU A 37 20.66 -27.77 31.99
N GLN A 38 20.06 -26.61 32.16
CA GLN A 38 19.09 -26.00 31.27
C GLN A 38 19.69 -25.61 29.92
N THR A 39 19.12 -26.12 28.83
CA THR A 39 18.92 -25.33 27.60
C THR A 39 17.47 -25.44 27.15
N LYS A 40 16.55 -24.89 27.96
CA LYS A 40 15.36 -24.28 27.36
C LYS A 40 15.89 -23.14 26.48
N SER A 41 16.01 -23.39 25.18
CA SER A 41 16.04 -22.32 24.19
C SER A 41 14.68 -21.66 24.20
N ALA A 42 14.45 -20.79 25.18
CA ALA A 42 13.39 -19.82 25.10
C ALA A 42 13.76 -18.86 23.96
N SER A 43 13.33 -19.18 22.74
CA SER A 43 12.84 -18.10 21.90
C SER A 43 11.76 -17.43 22.75
N ALA A 44 12.02 -16.19 23.17
CA ALA A 44 10.97 -15.35 23.69
C ALA A 44 10.12 -14.95 22.48
N ASP A 45 9.25 -15.88 22.07
CA ASP A 45 8.36 -15.70 20.93
C ASP A 45 7.61 -14.39 21.17
N SER A 46 7.86 -13.42 20.29
CA SER A 46 7.22 -12.12 20.40
C SER A 46 5.72 -12.33 20.24
N PRO A 47 4.88 -11.86 21.19
CA PRO A 47 3.46 -12.19 21.19
C PRO A 47 2.83 -11.79 19.86
N SER A 48 2.02 -12.70 19.32
CA SER A 48 1.30 -12.52 18.07
C SER A 48 0.42 -11.26 18.12
N LEU A 49 0.09 -10.70 16.96
CA LEU A 49 -0.74 -9.50 16.91
C LEU A 49 -2.11 -9.71 17.57
N ALA A 50 -2.67 -10.91 17.45
CA ALA A 50 -3.86 -11.36 18.15
C ALA A 50 -3.70 -11.31 19.68
N GLU A 51 -2.59 -11.82 20.24
CA GLU A 51 -2.31 -11.77 21.68
C GLU A 51 -2.07 -10.34 22.17
N LYS A 52 -1.38 -9.51 21.39
CA LYS A 52 -1.22 -8.08 21.67
C LYS A 52 -2.56 -7.36 21.71
N ILE A 53 -3.49 -7.68 20.81
CA ILE A 53 -4.86 -7.15 20.86
C ILE A 53 -5.62 -7.65 22.09
N GLU A 54 -5.60 -8.94 22.41
CA GLU A 54 -6.27 -9.47 23.60
C GLU A 54 -5.77 -8.79 24.90
N LYS A 55 -4.47 -8.47 24.96
CA LYS A 55 -3.87 -7.67 26.04
C LYS A 55 -4.34 -6.20 25.99
N ALA A 56 -4.35 -5.60 24.80
CA ALA A 56 -4.74 -4.20 24.59
C ALA A 56 -6.23 -3.92 24.81
N LYS A 57 -7.14 -4.89 24.58
CA LYS A 57 -8.60 -4.78 24.84
C LYS A 57 -8.93 -4.27 26.24
N LYS A 58 -8.14 -4.72 27.23
CA LYS A 58 -8.33 -4.35 28.65
C LYS A 58 -8.09 -2.85 28.89
N ASN A 59 -7.42 -2.20 27.94
CA ASN A 59 -7.01 -0.81 27.96
C ASN A 59 -7.60 -0.03 26.76
N ILE A 60 -8.76 -0.44 26.22
CA ILE A 60 -9.46 0.38 25.20
C ILE A 60 -9.86 1.71 25.86
N VAL A 61 -9.43 2.79 25.24
CA VAL A 61 -9.59 4.15 25.74
C VAL A 61 -10.88 4.74 25.14
N TRP A 62 -11.95 4.82 25.95
CA TRP A 62 -13.32 5.21 25.57
C TRP A 62 -13.68 6.70 25.76
N ILE A 63 -13.97 7.35 24.65
CA ILE A 63 -14.30 8.77 24.53
C ILE A 63 -15.82 8.90 24.31
N ASP A 64 -16.42 9.95 24.87
CA ASP A 64 -17.85 10.23 24.76
C ASP A 64 -18.17 11.00 23.47
N LYS A 65 -19.18 10.58 22.69
CA LYS A 65 -19.58 11.26 21.43
C LYS A 65 -20.22 12.64 21.61
N LYS A 66 -20.39 13.14 22.85
CA LYS A 66 -20.53 14.58 23.06
C LYS A 66 -19.35 15.35 22.45
N TYR A 67 -18.17 14.72 22.41
CA TYR A 67 -17.02 15.11 21.61
C TYR A 67 -17.20 14.60 20.18
N ASP A 68 -17.29 15.52 19.23
CA ASP A 68 -17.51 15.26 17.81
C ASP A 68 -16.34 14.52 17.14
N THR A 69 -15.13 14.66 17.68
CA THR A 69 -13.95 13.90 17.24
C THR A 69 -12.94 13.71 18.39
N TYR A 70 -11.79 13.11 18.10
CA TYR A 70 -10.70 12.91 19.04
C TYR A 70 -9.34 12.72 18.37
N LEU A 71 -8.27 12.88 19.16
CA LEU A 71 -6.89 12.69 18.74
C LEU A 71 -6.16 11.73 19.70
N ASN A 72 -5.32 10.86 19.15
CA ASN A 72 -4.42 10.01 19.93
C ASN A 72 -2.99 10.59 19.89
N LEU A 73 -2.48 11.02 21.05
CA LEU A 73 -1.15 11.60 21.23
C LEU A 73 -0.20 10.61 21.94
N GLY A 74 -0.33 9.32 21.63
CA GLY A 74 0.50 8.24 22.17
C GLY A 74 -0.03 7.68 23.48
N GLU A 75 0.31 8.31 24.61
CA GLU A 75 -0.21 7.89 25.93
C GLU A 75 -1.45 8.68 26.36
N THR A 76 -1.69 9.85 25.75
CA THR A 76 -2.83 10.73 26.06
C THR A 76 -3.81 10.74 24.89
N ILE A 77 -5.10 10.74 25.22
CA ILE A 77 -6.18 10.88 24.25
C ILE A 77 -6.93 12.19 24.51
N VAL A 78 -7.31 12.86 23.43
CA VAL A 78 -7.91 14.20 23.44
C VAL A 78 -9.31 14.12 22.87
N GLY A 79 -10.34 14.45 23.66
CA GLY A 79 -11.72 14.62 23.18
C GLY A 79 -11.95 16.04 22.66
N VAL A 80 -12.71 16.19 21.59
CA VAL A 80 -12.77 17.42 20.78
C VAL A 80 -14.22 17.85 20.51
N LEU A 81 -14.64 19.03 21.00
CA LEU A 81 -16.01 19.58 20.84
C LEU A 81 -16.12 20.51 19.62
N LYS A 82 -16.66 20.02 18.50
CA LYS A 82 -17.02 20.80 17.30
C LYS A 82 -18.34 21.55 17.50
N ASP A 83 -18.36 22.50 18.42
CA ASP A 83 -19.47 23.45 18.53
C ASP A 83 -19.53 24.30 17.25
N GLU A 84 -20.72 24.34 16.63
CA GLU A 84 -20.90 24.98 15.34
C GLU A 84 -20.76 26.51 15.39
N ASN A 85 -20.97 27.13 16.55
CA ASN A 85 -21.03 28.58 16.74
C ASN A 85 -19.72 29.22 17.21
N ILE A 86 -18.68 28.43 17.52
CA ILE A 86 -17.39 28.96 17.98
C ILE A 86 -16.31 28.82 16.91
N LYS A 87 -15.49 29.86 16.77
CA LYS A 87 -14.25 29.80 15.98
C LYS A 87 -13.24 28.78 16.56
N HIS A 88 -13.29 28.51 17.86
CA HIS A 88 -12.35 27.63 18.53
C HIS A 88 -13.04 26.44 19.20
N VAL A 89 -12.56 25.25 18.87
CA VAL A 89 -12.94 23.97 19.46
C VAL A 89 -12.15 23.70 20.72
N ARG A 90 -12.84 23.23 21.77
CA ARG A 90 -12.21 22.77 23.00
C ARG A 90 -11.66 21.35 22.83
N LEU A 91 -10.36 21.21 23.09
CA LEU A 91 -9.59 19.97 23.18
C LEU A 91 -9.42 19.58 24.66
N ASP A 92 -10.14 18.57 25.15
CA ASP A 92 -9.97 18.02 26.50
C ASP A 92 -8.95 16.87 26.50
N PHE A 93 -7.81 17.06 27.15
CA PHE A 93 -6.81 16.01 27.39
C PHE A 93 -7.25 15.23 28.63
N MET A 94 -7.40 13.91 28.48
CA MET A 94 -7.89 13.05 29.55
C MET A 94 -6.77 12.17 30.12
N ASP A 95 -6.89 11.75 31.39
CA ASP A 95 -5.99 10.74 31.95
C ASP A 95 -6.15 9.40 31.22
N ASN A 96 -5.15 8.52 31.32
CA ASN A 96 -5.14 7.24 30.61
C ASN A 96 -6.31 6.31 30.99
N ASN A 97 -7.06 6.60 32.07
CA ASN A 97 -8.28 5.90 32.49
C ASN A 97 -9.57 6.69 32.22
N LEU A 98 -9.48 7.90 31.66
CA LEU A 98 -10.58 8.77 31.20
C LEU A 98 -11.60 9.14 32.28
N LYS A 99 -11.18 9.17 33.54
CA LYS A 99 -12.02 9.61 34.66
C LYS A 99 -11.93 11.11 34.88
N THR A 100 -10.89 11.74 34.37
CA THR A 100 -10.52 13.13 34.66
C THR A 100 -9.96 13.81 33.41
N ILE A 101 -10.44 15.03 33.15
CA ILE A 101 -9.78 15.95 32.23
C ILE A 101 -8.54 16.46 32.98
N ILE A 102 -7.35 16.08 32.52
CA ILE A 102 -6.07 16.46 33.13
C ILE A 102 -5.57 17.82 32.61
N ASN A 103 -6.01 18.22 31.41
CA ASN A 103 -5.71 19.50 30.80
C ASN A 103 -6.75 19.82 29.71
N TYR A 104 -6.86 21.06 29.26
CA TYR A 104 -7.59 21.39 28.04
C TYR A 104 -6.91 22.52 27.27
N LYS A 105 -7.14 22.56 25.96
CA LYS A 105 -6.74 23.66 25.07
C LYS A 105 -7.91 24.07 24.18
N TYR A 106 -7.76 25.19 23.51
CA TYR A 106 -8.60 25.56 22.38
C TYR A 106 -7.77 25.49 21.10
N ALA A 107 -8.29 24.83 20.07
CA ALA A 107 -7.78 24.82 18.71
C ALA A 107 -8.81 25.49 17.79
N ASP A 108 -8.44 25.85 16.56
CA ASP A 108 -9.43 26.39 15.61
C ASP A 108 -10.39 25.27 15.16
N LYS A 109 -11.65 25.60 14.84
CA LYS A 109 -12.67 24.65 14.39
C LYS A 109 -12.32 24.03 13.03
N GLU A 110 -11.62 24.76 12.18
CA GLU A 110 -11.18 24.29 10.87
C GLU A 110 -10.08 23.21 10.95
N PHE A 111 -9.42 23.08 12.10
CA PHE A 111 -8.38 22.07 12.40
C PHE A 111 -8.90 20.61 12.32
N LEU A 112 -10.22 20.41 12.25
CA LEU A 112 -10.88 19.18 12.70
C LEU A 112 -12.00 18.67 11.77
N ILE A 113 -12.06 19.09 10.50
CA ILE A 113 -13.19 18.77 9.61
C ILE A 113 -12.80 17.86 8.42
N SER A 114 -13.62 16.81 8.30
CA SER A 114 -13.88 15.87 7.18
C SER A 114 -12.82 14.90 6.66
N ASP A 115 -11.61 15.31 6.27
CA ASP A 115 -10.68 14.35 5.59
C ASP A 115 -9.41 14.02 6.41
N PHE A 116 -9.25 14.68 7.55
CA PHE A 116 -8.06 14.57 8.41
C PHE A 116 -8.04 13.37 9.36
N ILE A 117 -9.16 12.68 9.53
CA ILE A 117 -9.44 11.89 10.75
C ILE A 117 -9.47 10.37 10.50
N ASP A 118 -9.82 9.91 9.30
CA ASP A 118 -9.98 8.46 9.03
C ASP A 118 -8.66 7.71 8.79
N ASP A 119 -7.57 8.43 8.44
CA ASP A 119 -6.32 7.81 7.96
C ASP A 119 -5.09 7.96 8.88
N TRP A 120 -5.13 8.88 9.85
CA TRP A 120 -3.91 9.40 10.49
C TRP A 120 -3.63 8.79 11.87
N GLY A 121 -2.98 7.62 11.88
CA GLY A 121 -2.20 7.20 13.05
C GLY A 121 -0.82 7.87 13.03
N PHE A 122 -0.49 8.69 14.03
CA PHE A 122 0.80 9.40 14.14
C PHE A 122 2.02 8.45 14.03
N LEU A 123 2.64 8.35 12.85
CA LEU A 123 3.93 7.66 12.63
C LEU A 123 4.93 8.44 11.75
N GLN A 124 4.53 9.56 11.15
CA GLN A 124 5.50 10.54 10.63
C GLN A 124 5.96 11.44 11.78
N ASP A 125 7.20 11.95 11.73
CA ASP A 125 7.73 12.84 12.77
C ASP A 125 6.90 14.13 12.92
N SER A 126 6.17 14.50 11.87
CA SER A 126 5.41 15.73 11.71
C SER A 126 4.19 15.52 10.81
N VAL A 127 3.06 16.13 11.16
CA VAL A 127 1.81 16.11 10.37
C VAL A 127 1.38 17.53 10.02
N PRO A 128 0.85 17.81 8.82
CA PRO A 128 0.17 19.07 8.54
C PRO A 128 -1.03 19.25 9.47
N VAL A 129 -1.45 20.49 9.74
CA VAL A 129 -2.66 20.80 10.53
C VAL A 129 -3.30 22.13 10.09
N PRO A 130 -4.62 22.21 9.87
CA PRO A 130 -5.31 23.46 9.50
C PRO A 130 -5.59 24.34 10.72
N LYS A 131 -5.44 25.66 10.64
CA LYS A 131 -5.77 26.64 11.69
C LYS A 131 -5.95 28.02 11.08
N ASP A 132 -6.98 28.77 11.45
CA ASP A 132 -7.24 30.11 10.90
C ASP A 132 -7.26 30.11 9.34
N ASN A 133 -7.94 29.15 8.71
CA ASN A 133 -7.94 28.86 7.26
C ASN A 133 -6.55 28.62 6.61
N LYS A 134 -5.52 28.26 7.39
CA LYS A 134 -4.18 27.97 6.87
C LYS A 134 -3.57 26.71 7.47
N TYR A 135 -2.72 26.00 6.72
CA TYR A 135 -1.99 24.84 7.21
C TYR A 135 -0.63 25.20 7.81
N GLY A 136 -0.34 24.57 8.95
CA GLY A 136 0.97 24.48 9.60
C GLY A 136 1.34 23.02 9.83
N TYR A 137 2.31 22.74 10.70
CA TYR A 137 2.70 21.36 11.06
C TYR A 137 3.02 21.22 12.54
N ILE A 138 2.63 20.11 13.14
CA ILE A 138 2.99 19.71 14.52
C ILE A 138 3.81 18.43 14.50
N ASP A 139 4.68 18.26 15.50
CA ASP A 139 5.39 17.00 15.74
C ASP A 139 4.51 15.95 16.44
N LYS A 140 5.02 14.72 16.56
CA LYS A 140 4.38 13.60 17.29
C LYS A 140 4.06 13.86 18.77
N THR A 141 4.54 14.96 19.36
CA THR A 141 4.21 15.40 20.74
C THR A 141 3.11 16.47 20.77
N GLY A 142 2.61 16.88 19.60
CA GLY A 142 1.67 17.98 19.45
C GLY A 142 2.32 19.37 19.53
N LYS A 143 3.66 19.45 19.44
CA LYS A 143 4.38 20.73 19.43
C LYS A 143 4.40 21.29 18.01
N GLU A 144 4.04 22.56 17.87
CA GLU A 144 4.16 23.30 16.60
C GLU A 144 5.62 23.30 16.12
N ILE A 145 5.84 22.76 14.91
CA ILE A 145 7.10 22.90 14.18
C ILE A 145 6.98 24.07 13.20
N VAL A 146 5.84 24.13 12.49
CA VAL A 146 5.60 25.08 11.40
C VAL A 146 4.31 25.84 11.70
N LYS A 147 4.43 27.16 11.84
CA LYS A 147 3.26 28.03 12.06
C LYS A 147 2.31 27.96 10.86
N PRO A 148 0.99 27.85 11.11
CA PRO A 148 -0.04 27.93 10.08
C PRO A 148 0.12 29.15 9.17
N LYS A 149 0.32 28.91 7.87
CA LYS A 149 0.57 29.93 6.85
C LYS A 149 0.33 29.49 5.40
N TYR A 150 0.14 28.19 5.15
CA TYR A 150 -0.08 27.58 3.83
C TYR A 150 -1.58 27.47 3.52
N ASP A 151 -1.99 27.42 2.26
CA ASP A 151 -3.39 27.22 1.85
C ASP A 151 -3.77 25.72 1.83
N ASP A 152 -2.81 24.84 1.54
CA ASP A 152 -2.94 23.38 1.62
C ASP A 152 -1.59 22.74 1.98
N ALA A 153 -1.57 21.52 2.52
CA ALA A 153 -0.38 20.85 3.02
C ALA A 153 -0.53 19.32 3.15
N TYR A 154 0.44 18.57 2.61
CA TYR A 154 0.42 17.10 2.59
C TYR A 154 1.46 16.45 3.51
N GLU A 155 1.44 15.12 3.56
CA GLU A 155 2.42 14.27 4.23
C GLU A 155 3.85 14.42 3.68
N PHE A 156 4.83 13.97 4.46
CA PHE A 156 6.23 13.95 4.05
C PHE A 156 6.57 12.70 3.23
N SER A 157 6.64 12.83 1.90
CA SER A 157 7.23 11.80 1.04
C SER A 157 8.73 11.99 0.87
N GLU A 158 9.49 10.91 1.06
CA GLU A 158 10.95 10.84 0.99
C GLU A 158 11.74 11.98 1.69
N GLY A 159 11.15 12.61 2.71
CA GLY A 159 11.75 13.68 3.52
C GLY A 159 11.28 15.11 3.23
N LEU A 160 10.43 15.33 2.22
CA LEU A 160 9.83 16.63 1.89
C LEU A 160 8.30 16.53 1.84
N ALA A 161 7.60 17.61 2.21
CA ALA A 161 6.14 17.72 2.08
C ALA A 161 5.78 18.83 1.09
N ARG A 162 4.81 18.56 0.21
CA ARG A 162 4.25 19.58 -0.69
C ARG A 162 3.23 20.43 0.06
N VAL A 163 3.28 21.73 -0.21
CA VAL A 163 2.47 22.77 0.43
C VAL A 163 2.05 23.80 -0.62
N GLN A 164 0.82 24.29 -0.50
CA GLN A 164 0.31 25.37 -1.33
C GLN A 164 0.32 26.69 -0.56
N LYS A 165 0.53 27.81 -1.24
CA LYS A 165 0.25 29.15 -0.71
C LYS A 165 0.00 30.12 -1.87
N ASP A 166 -1.01 30.97 -1.74
CA ASP A 166 -1.35 31.98 -2.76
C ASP A 166 -1.50 31.33 -4.17
N ASP A 167 -2.27 30.24 -4.23
CA ASP A 167 -2.49 29.35 -5.39
C ASP A 167 -1.24 28.66 -5.98
N LYS A 168 -0.08 28.73 -5.33
CA LYS A 168 1.18 28.12 -5.80
C LYS A 168 1.73 27.03 -4.89
N TRP A 169 2.22 25.97 -5.51
CA TRP A 169 2.82 24.82 -4.84
C TRP A 169 4.35 24.91 -4.78
N GLY A 170 4.89 24.30 -3.73
CA GLY A 170 6.31 24.09 -3.48
C GLY A 170 6.50 23.10 -2.31
N PHE A 171 7.74 22.88 -1.89
CA PHE A 171 8.08 21.87 -0.88
C PHE A 171 8.84 22.44 0.32
N ILE A 172 8.53 21.91 1.50
CA ILE A 172 9.25 22.15 2.75
C ILE A 172 9.98 20.91 3.27
N ASP A 173 11.01 21.12 4.08
CA ASP A 173 11.59 20.09 4.94
C ASP A 173 10.82 19.95 6.28
N LYS A 174 11.21 18.94 7.08
CA LYS A 174 10.65 18.66 8.40
C LYS A 174 10.78 19.80 9.42
N THR A 175 11.52 20.86 9.13
CA THR A 175 11.64 22.06 9.98
C THR A 175 10.70 23.20 9.55
N GLY A 176 9.97 23.03 8.44
CA GLY A 176 9.16 24.10 7.82
C GLY A 176 9.96 25.07 6.97
N LYS A 177 11.23 24.77 6.69
CA LYS A 177 12.05 25.54 5.77
C LYS A 177 11.62 25.18 4.35
N GLU A 178 11.33 26.21 3.56
CA GLU A 178 11.10 26.08 2.13
C GLU A 178 12.39 25.60 1.44
N ILE A 179 12.28 24.47 0.74
CA ILE A 179 13.35 23.86 -0.05
C ILE A 179 13.10 24.08 -1.54
N ILE A 180 11.84 24.00 -1.97
CA ILE A 180 11.41 24.24 -3.34
C ILE A 180 10.37 25.35 -3.28
N SER A 181 10.64 26.44 -4.01
CA SER A 181 9.84 27.66 -3.89
C SER A 181 8.40 27.46 -4.36
N LEU A 182 7.48 28.19 -3.71
CA LEU A 182 6.06 28.26 -4.06
C LEU A 182 5.89 28.94 -5.43
N LYS A 183 5.97 28.16 -6.52
CA LYS A 183 5.90 28.68 -7.91
C LYS A 183 5.17 27.79 -8.91
N TYR A 184 4.80 26.57 -8.53
CA TYR A 184 4.19 25.59 -9.42
C TYR A 184 2.65 25.63 -9.34
N ASP A 185 1.99 25.20 -10.41
CA ASP A 185 0.52 25.20 -10.50
C ASP A 185 -0.07 23.95 -9.81
N TYR A 186 0.63 22.83 -9.90
CA TYR A 186 0.34 21.55 -9.24
C TYR A 186 1.64 20.77 -9.01
N GLU A 187 1.67 19.89 -8.01
CA GLU A 187 2.80 19.00 -7.72
C GLU A 187 2.31 17.61 -7.28
N LEU A 188 3.07 16.57 -7.62
CA LEU A 188 2.94 15.22 -7.06
C LEU A 188 4.03 14.96 -6.01
N ASP A 189 3.76 14.03 -5.10
CA ASP A 189 4.73 13.65 -4.06
C ASP A 189 6.00 13.04 -4.67
N PHE A 190 7.14 13.19 -3.97
CA PHE A 190 8.41 12.60 -4.40
C PHE A 190 8.31 11.08 -4.57
N SER A 191 8.80 10.59 -5.71
CA SER A 191 8.94 9.16 -6.02
C SER A 191 10.28 8.88 -6.68
N GLU A 192 11.03 7.95 -6.08
CA GLU A 192 12.37 7.55 -6.47
C GLU A 192 13.38 8.72 -6.64
N GLY A 193 13.26 9.76 -5.80
CA GLY A 193 14.14 10.92 -5.77
C GLY A 193 13.75 12.12 -6.65
N LEU A 194 12.66 12.04 -7.42
CA LEU A 194 12.13 13.15 -8.22
C LEU A 194 10.64 13.41 -7.89
N ALA A 195 10.18 14.65 -8.05
CA ALA A 195 8.77 15.02 -7.97
C ALA A 195 8.30 15.56 -9.33
N ALA A 196 7.10 15.16 -9.76
CA ALA A 196 6.46 15.75 -10.94
C ALA A 196 5.85 17.10 -10.56
N VAL A 197 6.13 18.14 -11.36
CA VAL A 197 5.65 19.51 -11.11
C VAL A 197 5.03 20.08 -12.37
N GLN A 198 3.93 20.82 -12.22
CA GLN A 198 3.25 21.50 -13.31
C GLN A 198 3.56 22.99 -13.27
N LYS A 199 3.87 23.57 -14.42
CA LYS A 199 3.99 25.02 -14.63
C LYS A 199 3.47 25.39 -16.00
N ASP A 200 2.69 26.46 -16.09
CA ASP A 200 2.14 26.99 -17.33
C ASP A 200 1.35 25.89 -18.10
N ASN A 201 0.57 25.10 -17.34
CA ASN A 201 -0.16 23.89 -17.76
C ASN A 201 0.69 22.72 -18.30
N LYS A 202 2.02 22.76 -18.23
CA LYS A 202 2.91 21.67 -18.66
C LYS A 202 3.62 21.01 -17.48
N TRP A 203 3.85 19.71 -17.58
CA TRP A 203 4.53 18.90 -16.56
C TRP A 203 6.01 18.74 -16.86
N GLY A 204 6.81 18.79 -15.79
CA GLY A 204 8.24 18.52 -15.73
C GLY A 204 8.59 17.85 -14.40
N PHE A 205 9.88 17.78 -14.06
CA PHE A 205 10.36 17.13 -12.84
C PHE A 205 11.49 17.90 -12.16
N VAL A 206 11.45 17.94 -10.83
CA VAL A 206 12.48 18.52 -9.96
C VAL A 206 13.15 17.46 -9.09
N ASP A 207 14.40 17.70 -8.72
CA ASP A 207 15.05 16.98 -7.62
C ASP A 207 14.71 17.58 -6.25
N LYS A 208 15.19 16.95 -5.17
CA LYS A 208 15.00 17.38 -3.78
C LYS A 208 15.64 18.73 -3.42
N THR A 209 16.36 19.37 -4.34
CA THR A 209 16.89 20.73 -4.18
C THR A 209 16.06 21.79 -4.91
N GLY A 210 14.98 21.37 -5.59
CA GLY A 210 14.15 22.25 -6.42
C GLY A 210 14.73 22.55 -7.80
N LYS A 211 15.83 21.89 -8.16
CA LYS A 211 16.43 22.01 -9.50
C LYS A 211 15.54 21.26 -10.50
N GLU A 212 15.08 21.98 -11.51
CA GLU A 212 14.39 21.41 -12.67
C GLU A 212 15.37 20.51 -13.45
N ILE A 213 15.22 19.19 -13.27
CA ILE A 213 15.97 18.17 -14.04
C ILE A 213 15.33 18.03 -15.43
N ILE A 214 14.00 18.11 -15.49
CA ILE A 214 13.21 17.97 -16.70
C ILE A 214 12.27 19.18 -16.73
N LYS A 215 12.45 20.07 -17.69
CA LYS A 215 11.65 21.30 -17.76
C LYS A 215 10.18 21.00 -18.05
N PRO A 216 9.23 21.79 -17.51
CA PRO A 216 7.82 21.74 -17.89
C PRO A 216 7.61 21.75 -19.41
N MET A 217 7.18 20.61 -19.97
CA MET A 217 6.92 20.47 -21.42
C MET A 217 5.87 19.42 -21.80
N TYR A 218 5.54 18.49 -20.89
CA TYR A 218 4.59 17.39 -21.15
C TYR A 218 3.14 17.79 -20.82
N GLU A 219 2.16 17.15 -21.46
CA GLU A 219 0.73 17.33 -21.13
C GLU A 219 0.34 16.61 -19.83
N ARG A 220 0.97 15.46 -19.57
CA ARG A 220 0.85 14.68 -18.33
C ARG A 220 2.17 14.01 -18.03
N ALA A 221 2.55 13.94 -16.76
CA ALA A 221 3.69 13.17 -16.30
C ALA A 221 3.45 12.59 -14.90
N PRO A 222 2.90 11.36 -14.79
CA PRO A 222 2.88 10.61 -13.54
C PRO A 222 4.28 10.39 -12.95
N ASN A 223 4.32 9.98 -11.69
CA ASN A 223 5.54 9.71 -10.95
C ASN A 223 6.42 8.63 -11.59
N PHE A 224 7.73 8.68 -11.30
CA PHE A 224 8.66 7.62 -11.68
C PHE A 224 8.30 6.29 -11.01
N CYS A 225 8.36 5.22 -11.80
CA CYS A 225 8.09 3.84 -11.39
C CYS A 225 9.09 2.87 -12.05
N GLU A 226 9.75 2.07 -11.23
CA GLU A 226 10.89 1.21 -11.55
C GLU A 226 12.01 1.88 -12.38
N GLY A 227 12.26 3.18 -12.16
CA GLY A 227 13.32 3.94 -12.82
C GLY A 227 12.93 4.73 -14.08
N LEU A 228 11.69 4.61 -14.57
CA LEU A 228 11.17 5.35 -15.73
C LEU A 228 9.87 6.06 -15.39
N ALA A 229 9.55 7.15 -16.10
CA ALA A 229 8.24 7.81 -16.02
C ALA A 229 7.56 7.75 -17.38
N ARG A 230 6.26 7.43 -17.42
CA ARG A 230 5.45 7.64 -18.63
C ARG A 230 5.09 9.12 -18.75
N VAL A 231 5.09 9.62 -19.97
CA VAL A 231 4.77 11.03 -20.25
C VAL A 231 3.88 11.15 -21.48
N GLN A 232 2.95 12.11 -21.45
CA GLN A 232 2.07 12.42 -22.56
C GLN A 232 2.53 13.69 -23.29
N LYS A 233 2.56 13.61 -24.62
CA LYS A 233 2.83 14.75 -25.51
C LYS A 233 2.11 14.51 -26.83
N ASP A 234 1.50 15.56 -27.38
CA ASP A 234 0.70 15.48 -28.62
C ASP A 234 -0.38 14.38 -28.49
N TYR A 235 -0.98 14.27 -27.30
CA TYR A 235 -1.93 13.25 -26.84
C TYR A 235 -1.43 11.80 -26.83
N LYS A 236 -0.18 11.51 -27.22
CA LYS A 236 0.43 10.17 -27.20
C LYS A 236 1.29 9.95 -25.96
N TRP A 237 1.39 8.71 -25.52
CA TRP A 237 2.25 8.28 -24.42
C TRP A 237 3.60 7.76 -24.90
N GLY A 238 4.63 8.15 -24.17
CA GLY A 238 6.02 7.69 -24.27
C GLY A 238 6.62 7.51 -22.87
N PHE A 239 7.93 7.27 -22.80
CA PHE A 239 8.65 7.02 -21.55
C PHE A 239 10.01 7.71 -21.54
N ILE A 240 10.34 8.31 -20.39
CA ILE A 240 11.62 9.00 -20.15
C ILE A 240 12.35 8.38 -18.96
N ASP A 241 13.69 8.49 -18.98
CA ASP A 241 14.52 8.22 -17.80
C ASP A 241 14.62 9.45 -16.88
N LYS A 242 15.29 9.28 -15.73
CA LYS A 242 15.48 10.33 -14.72
C LYS A 242 16.32 11.53 -15.19
N THR A 243 16.92 11.48 -16.36
CA THR A 243 17.62 12.62 -16.99
C THR A 243 16.72 13.40 -17.96
N GLY A 244 15.48 12.94 -18.17
CA GLY A 244 14.55 13.49 -19.15
C GLY A 244 14.75 12.98 -20.58
N LYS A 245 15.65 12.01 -20.78
CA LYS A 245 15.88 11.41 -22.09
C LYS A 245 14.71 10.50 -22.45
N GLU A 246 14.10 10.74 -23.62
CA GLU A 246 13.14 9.81 -24.21
C GLU A 246 13.79 8.45 -24.49
N ILE A 247 13.33 7.44 -23.75
CA ILE A 247 13.60 6.02 -24.02
C ILE A 247 12.59 5.50 -25.03
N VAL A 248 11.34 5.98 -24.93
CA VAL A 248 10.27 5.77 -25.90
C VAL A 248 9.69 7.13 -26.25
N THR A 249 9.96 7.62 -27.46
CA THR A 249 9.26 8.79 -28.00
C THR A 249 7.75 8.57 -28.01
N PRO A 250 6.94 9.54 -27.54
CA PRO A 250 5.48 9.45 -27.51
C PRO A 250 4.86 8.94 -28.82
N LYS A 251 4.21 7.76 -28.74
CA LYS A 251 3.63 7.06 -29.90
C LYS A 251 2.45 6.16 -29.59
N TYR A 252 2.20 5.83 -28.32
CA TYR A 252 1.13 4.95 -27.89
C TYR A 252 -0.13 5.75 -27.54
N ASP A 253 -1.30 5.14 -27.70
CA ASP A 253 -2.59 5.77 -27.37
C ASP A 253 -2.80 5.85 -25.86
N TYR A 254 -2.40 4.79 -25.15
CA TYR A 254 -2.34 4.71 -23.69
C TYR A 254 -1.10 3.93 -23.25
N ALA A 255 -0.65 4.19 -22.03
CA ALA A 255 0.39 3.44 -21.35
C ALA A 255 0.13 3.39 -19.85
N PHE A 256 0.42 2.23 -19.24
CA PHE A 256 0.54 2.08 -17.79
C PHE A 256 2.00 2.16 -17.36
N ASP A 257 2.20 2.22 -16.05
CA ASP A 257 3.53 2.24 -15.43
C ASP A 257 4.22 0.85 -15.57
N PHE A 258 5.53 0.79 -15.33
CA PHE A 258 6.27 -0.47 -15.40
C PHE A 258 5.92 -1.37 -14.20
N SER A 259 5.64 -2.65 -14.48
CA SER A 259 5.51 -3.70 -13.46
C SER A 259 6.37 -4.90 -13.82
N GLU A 260 7.23 -5.28 -12.88
CA GLU A 260 8.22 -6.35 -12.99
C GLU A 260 9.10 -6.31 -14.26
N GLY A 261 9.47 -5.11 -14.71
CA GLY A 261 10.32 -4.89 -15.89
C GLY A 261 9.60 -4.69 -17.23
N LEU A 262 8.27 -4.81 -17.31
CA LEU A 262 7.48 -4.58 -18.52
C LEU A 262 6.40 -3.52 -18.30
N ALA A 263 6.08 -2.73 -19.32
CA ALA A 263 4.97 -1.78 -19.29
C ALA A 263 3.91 -2.14 -20.34
N THR A 264 2.65 -2.07 -19.93
CA THR A 264 1.48 -2.31 -20.77
C THR A 264 1.18 -1.06 -21.62
N VAL A 265 1.08 -1.21 -22.94
CA VAL A 265 0.90 -0.11 -23.91
C VAL A 265 -0.21 -0.42 -24.91
N GLN A 266 -0.97 0.60 -25.30
CA GLN A 266 -2.03 0.51 -26.29
C GLN A 266 -1.63 1.19 -27.61
N LYS A 267 -1.99 0.57 -28.74
CA LYS A 267 -1.89 1.18 -30.06
C LYS A 267 -3.13 0.82 -30.88
N GLY A 268 -3.90 1.83 -31.28
CA GLY A 268 -5.25 1.62 -31.79
C GLY A 268 -6.13 0.97 -30.72
N ASP A 269 -6.88 -0.07 -31.08
CA ASP A 269 -7.73 -0.82 -30.17
C ASP A 269 -7.02 -1.96 -29.41
N LYS A 270 -5.73 -2.20 -29.67
CA LYS A 270 -4.98 -3.34 -29.12
C LYS A 270 -3.95 -2.98 -28.07
N TRP A 271 -3.79 -3.88 -27.10
CA TRP A 271 -2.79 -3.83 -26.04
C TRP A 271 -1.64 -4.80 -26.28
N GLY A 272 -0.45 -4.40 -25.85
CA GLY A 272 0.81 -5.15 -25.89
C GLY A 272 1.76 -4.68 -24.79
N PHE A 273 3.01 -5.14 -24.84
CA PHE A 273 3.98 -4.93 -23.77
C PHE A 273 5.36 -4.55 -24.29
N ILE A 274 5.98 -3.55 -23.67
CA ILE A 274 7.37 -3.12 -23.91
C ILE A 274 8.28 -3.42 -22.72
N ASP A 275 9.57 -3.61 -22.99
CA ASP A 275 10.61 -3.57 -21.95
C ASP A 275 11.10 -2.15 -21.66
N LYS A 276 11.97 -2.02 -20.64
CA LYS A 276 12.61 -0.76 -20.24
C LYS A 276 13.56 -0.14 -21.27
N THR A 277 13.79 -0.78 -22.42
CA THR A 277 14.50 -0.21 -23.56
C THR A 277 13.55 0.35 -24.62
N GLY A 278 12.24 0.18 -24.43
CA GLY A 278 11.21 0.58 -25.39
C GLY A 278 10.91 -0.47 -26.46
N LYS A 279 11.52 -1.66 -26.38
CA LYS A 279 11.32 -2.74 -27.33
C LYS A 279 9.99 -3.43 -27.04
N GLU A 280 9.14 -3.53 -28.06
CA GLU A 280 7.93 -4.35 -28.03
C GLU A 280 8.33 -5.83 -27.89
N ILE A 281 8.20 -6.38 -26.68
CA ILE A 281 8.37 -7.81 -26.39
C ILE A 281 7.15 -8.56 -26.91
N ILE A 282 5.98 -7.96 -26.72
CA ILE A 282 4.69 -8.46 -27.18
C ILE A 282 4.02 -7.33 -27.96
N LYS A 283 3.93 -7.46 -29.27
CA LYS A 283 3.28 -6.45 -30.12
C LYS A 283 1.81 -6.28 -29.72
N PRO A 284 1.26 -5.06 -29.80
CA PRO A 284 -0.17 -4.81 -29.57
C PRO A 284 -1.07 -5.75 -30.38
N GLN A 285 -1.80 -6.62 -29.69
CA GLN A 285 -2.67 -7.63 -30.31
C GLN A 285 -3.88 -8.06 -29.46
N TYR A 286 -3.86 -7.84 -28.14
CA TYR A 286 -4.94 -8.27 -27.24
C TYR A 286 -6.01 -7.20 -27.07
N GLN A 287 -7.25 -7.61 -26.76
CA GLN A 287 -8.39 -6.70 -26.57
C GLN A 287 -8.27 -5.91 -25.26
N ILE A 288 -7.87 -6.59 -24.19
CA ILE A 288 -7.61 -6.05 -22.85
C ILE A 288 -6.46 -6.87 -22.25
N THR A 289 -5.62 -6.24 -21.43
CA THR A 289 -4.60 -6.92 -20.62
C THR A 289 -4.54 -6.32 -19.22
N SER A 290 -4.05 -7.09 -18.25
CA SER A 290 -3.63 -6.60 -16.95
C SER A 290 -2.17 -6.10 -17.00
N SER A 291 -1.62 -5.69 -15.85
CA SER A 291 -0.17 -5.56 -15.70
C SER A 291 0.46 -6.94 -15.47
N PHE A 292 1.79 -7.04 -15.55
CA PHE A 292 2.48 -8.23 -15.06
C PHE A 292 2.45 -8.24 -13.53
N SER A 293 1.94 -9.33 -12.96
CA SER A 293 2.05 -9.66 -11.54
C SER A 293 2.54 -11.09 -11.40
N GLU A 294 3.54 -11.28 -10.55
CA GLU A 294 4.03 -12.58 -10.15
C GLU A 294 4.57 -13.46 -11.31
N GLY A 295 5.06 -12.81 -12.37
CA GLY A 295 5.59 -13.43 -13.58
C GLY A 295 4.59 -13.62 -14.73
N LEU A 296 3.30 -13.35 -14.52
CA LEU A 296 2.22 -13.55 -15.49
C LEU A 296 1.39 -12.28 -15.71
N ALA A 297 0.79 -12.13 -16.88
CA ALA A 297 -0.21 -11.10 -17.16
C ALA A 297 -1.50 -11.73 -17.69
N ALA A 298 -2.64 -11.26 -17.22
CA ALA A 298 -3.95 -11.64 -17.74
C ALA A 298 -4.20 -10.97 -19.09
N ILE A 299 -4.73 -11.71 -20.04
CA ILE A 299 -5.03 -11.22 -21.40
C ILE A 299 -6.40 -11.72 -21.84
N GLN A 300 -7.10 -10.90 -22.62
CA GLN A 300 -8.39 -11.25 -23.21
C GLN A 300 -8.25 -11.59 -24.71
N LYS A 301 -8.77 -12.75 -25.09
CA LYS A 301 -8.93 -13.24 -26.47
C LYS A 301 -10.35 -13.79 -26.63
N ASN A 302 -11.05 -13.38 -27.68
CA ASN A 302 -12.41 -13.87 -27.99
C ASN A 302 -13.34 -13.80 -26.76
N GLU A 303 -13.31 -12.66 -26.06
CA GLU A 303 -14.09 -12.39 -24.84
C GLU A 303 -13.75 -13.29 -23.61
N LYS A 304 -12.78 -14.21 -23.74
CA LYS A 304 -12.30 -15.07 -22.66
C LYS A 304 -10.92 -14.66 -22.18
N TRP A 305 -10.67 -14.90 -20.91
CA TRP A 305 -9.43 -14.56 -20.23
C TRP A 305 -8.52 -15.77 -20.08
N GLY A 306 -7.22 -15.53 -20.26
CA GLY A 306 -6.11 -16.46 -20.03
C GLY A 306 -4.89 -15.70 -19.53
N PHE A 307 -3.74 -16.38 -19.42
CA PHE A 307 -2.50 -15.78 -18.91
C PHE A 307 -1.29 -16.11 -19.78
N ILE A 308 -0.42 -15.12 -19.93
CA ILE A 308 0.87 -15.21 -20.64
C ILE A 308 2.04 -14.97 -19.70
N ASP A 309 3.21 -15.51 -20.05
CA ASP A 309 4.49 -15.14 -19.45
C ASP A 309 5.09 -13.89 -20.10
N LYS A 310 6.22 -13.42 -19.54
CA LYS A 310 6.97 -12.24 -20.01
C LYS A 310 7.54 -12.36 -21.43
N THR A 311 7.50 -13.54 -22.04
CA THR A 311 7.88 -13.75 -23.45
C THR A 311 6.69 -13.63 -24.41
N GLY A 312 5.47 -13.52 -23.88
CA GLY A 312 4.22 -13.56 -24.64
C GLY A 312 3.69 -14.98 -24.90
N LYS A 313 4.32 -16.01 -24.32
CA LYS A 313 3.84 -17.38 -24.44
C LYS A 313 2.63 -17.58 -23.53
N GLU A 314 1.56 -18.15 -24.08
CA GLU A 314 0.38 -18.53 -23.31
C GLU A 314 0.72 -19.68 -22.36
N VAL A 315 0.59 -19.42 -21.06
CA VAL A 315 0.80 -20.39 -19.98
C VAL A 315 -0.53 -21.02 -19.60
N ILE A 316 -1.59 -20.21 -19.56
CA ILE A 316 -2.94 -20.65 -19.21
C ILE A 316 -3.89 -20.22 -20.32
N GLY A 317 -4.51 -21.22 -20.96
CA GLY A 317 -5.40 -21.04 -22.10
C GLY A 317 -6.53 -20.04 -21.85
N ALA A 318 -6.80 -19.15 -22.80
CA ALA A 318 -7.90 -18.20 -22.73
C ALA A 318 -9.28 -18.90 -22.74
N LYS A 319 -9.86 -19.12 -21.55
CA LYS A 319 -11.10 -19.89 -21.36
C LYS A 319 -12.03 -19.37 -20.24
N TYR A 320 -11.54 -18.49 -19.37
CA TYR A 320 -12.30 -17.99 -18.22
C TYR A 320 -13.16 -16.78 -18.57
N GLU A 321 -14.24 -16.55 -17.84
CA GLU A 321 -15.14 -15.40 -18.04
C GLU A 321 -14.58 -14.11 -17.44
N ILE A 322 -13.97 -14.23 -16.27
CA ILE A 322 -13.32 -13.17 -15.49
C ILE A 322 -12.10 -13.81 -14.83
N VAL A 323 -11.01 -13.05 -14.69
CA VAL A 323 -9.84 -13.43 -13.89
C VAL A 323 -9.35 -12.24 -13.08
N HIS A 324 -8.72 -12.52 -11.95
CA HIS A 324 -7.93 -11.56 -11.18
C HIS A 324 -6.44 -11.73 -11.49
N GLU A 325 -5.62 -10.73 -11.14
CA GLU A 325 -4.15 -10.87 -11.24
C GLU A 325 -3.64 -11.95 -10.27
N PHE A 326 -2.45 -12.50 -10.55
CA PHE A 326 -1.81 -13.46 -9.65
C PHE A 326 -1.35 -12.77 -8.36
N SER A 327 -1.70 -13.36 -7.21
CA SER A 327 -1.26 -12.96 -5.88
C SER A 327 -1.02 -14.19 -5.00
N GLU A 328 0.12 -14.20 -4.32
CA GLU A 328 0.64 -15.26 -3.47
C GLU A 328 0.67 -16.67 -4.10
N GLY A 329 0.87 -16.75 -5.41
CA GLY A 329 0.90 -18.00 -6.18
C GLY A 329 -0.38 -18.38 -6.91
N PHE A 330 -1.49 -17.67 -6.71
CA PHE A 330 -2.82 -18.06 -7.20
C PHE A 330 -3.57 -16.90 -7.88
N ALA A 331 -4.53 -17.24 -8.73
CA ALA A 331 -5.47 -16.28 -9.32
C ALA A 331 -6.92 -16.75 -9.12
N ALA A 332 -7.82 -15.83 -8.78
CA ALA A 332 -9.26 -16.08 -8.77
C ALA A 332 -9.79 -16.06 -10.22
N ILE A 333 -10.61 -17.04 -10.59
CA ILE A 333 -11.15 -17.20 -11.95
C ILE A 333 -12.65 -17.48 -11.93
N SER A 334 -13.40 -17.05 -12.96
CA SER A 334 -14.83 -17.33 -13.13
C SER A 334 -15.12 -18.30 -14.26
N VAL A 335 -15.99 -19.28 -13.98
CA VAL A 335 -16.62 -20.18 -14.95
C VAL A 335 -18.10 -20.31 -14.57
N ASN A 336 -19.01 -20.15 -15.53
CA ASN A 336 -20.46 -20.22 -15.30
C ASN A 336 -20.93 -19.25 -14.19
N LYS A 337 -20.38 -18.03 -14.16
CA LYS A 337 -20.64 -17.00 -13.12
C LYS A 337 -20.31 -17.44 -11.69
N LYS A 338 -19.40 -18.41 -11.53
CA LYS A 338 -18.91 -18.89 -10.23
C LYS A 338 -17.40 -18.79 -10.16
N TYR A 339 -16.91 -18.35 -9.01
CA TYR A 339 -15.49 -18.16 -8.75
C TYR A 339 -14.84 -19.40 -8.13
N GLY A 340 -13.66 -19.72 -8.64
CA GLY A 340 -12.71 -20.70 -8.14
C GLY A 340 -11.29 -20.13 -8.18
N PHE A 341 -10.28 -20.97 -7.94
CA PHE A 341 -8.88 -20.55 -7.91
C PHE A 341 -7.97 -21.53 -8.64
N ILE A 342 -6.97 -20.98 -9.34
CA ILE A 342 -5.92 -21.73 -10.03
C ILE A 342 -4.53 -21.31 -9.54
N ASP A 343 -3.55 -22.22 -9.67
CA ASP A 343 -2.13 -21.88 -9.54
C ASP A 343 -1.54 -21.35 -10.87
N LYS A 344 -0.26 -20.95 -10.84
CA LYS A 344 0.47 -20.42 -12.02
C LYS A 344 0.62 -21.39 -13.19
N THR A 345 0.35 -22.68 -13.00
CA THR A 345 0.32 -23.67 -14.09
C THR A 345 -1.05 -23.77 -14.75
N GLY A 346 -2.06 -23.09 -14.19
CA GLY A 346 -3.46 -23.20 -14.60
C GLY A 346 -4.18 -24.41 -14.01
N LYS A 347 -3.55 -25.12 -13.06
CA LYS A 347 -4.18 -26.22 -12.32
C LYS A 347 -5.20 -25.62 -11.36
N GLU A 348 -6.40 -26.19 -11.38
CA GLU A 348 -7.46 -25.87 -10.43
C GLU A 348 -7.09 -26.34 -9.03
N ILE A 349 -7.15 -25.40 -8.07
CA ILE A 349 -6.90 -25.63 -6.64
C ILE A 349 -8.22 -25.60 -5.87
N ILE A 350 -9.16 -24.75 -6.31
CA ILE A 350 -10.51 -24.66 -5.77
C ILE A 350 -11.48 -24.57 -6.93
N SER A 351 -12.36 -25.56 -7.09
CA SER A 351 -13.35 -25.58 -8.15
C SER A 351 -14.33 -24.40 -8.05
N PRO A 352 -14.76 -23.81 -9.19
CA PRO A 352 -15.76 -22.76 -9.25
C PRO A 352 -17.03 -23.07 -8.44
N LYS A 353 -17.22 -22.37 -7.31
CA LYS A 353 -18.40 -22.54 -6.42
C LYS A 353 -18.88 -21.26 -5.73
N TYR A 354 -18.02 -20.27 -5.57
CA TYR A 354 -18.34 -19.01 -4.88
C TYR A 354 -19.05 -18.02 -5.83
N TYR A 355 -19.85 -17.09 -5.30
CA TYR A 355 -20.43 -16.01 -6.11
C TYR A 355 -19.42 -14.92 -6.43
N PHE A 356 -18.52 -14.63 -5.47
CA PHE A 356 -17.35 -13.78 -5.68
C PHE A 356 -16.15 -14.38 -4.96
N ALA A 357 -14.96 -14.12 -5.48
CA ALA A 357 -13.69 -14.37 -4.82
C ALA A 357 -12.69 -13.27 -5.22
N TYR A 358 -11.73 -12.98 -4.34
CA TYR A 358 -10.68 -11.99 -4.56
C TYR A 358 -9.30 -12.63 -4.39
N GLU A 359 -8.26 -11.83 -4.63
CA GLU A 359 -6.86 -12.17 -4.49
C GLU A 359 -6.52 -12.68 -3.08
N PHE A 360 -5.49 -13.53 -2.98
CA PHE A 360 -4.89 -13.91 -1.70
C PHE A 360 -4.11 -12.74 -1.08
N SER A 361 -4.21 -12.62 0.25
CA SER A 361 -3.48 -11.66 1.09
C SER A 361 -3.29 -12.28 2.47
N ASP A 362 -2.05 -12.31 2.98
CA ASP A 362 -1.63 -13.03 4.19
C ASP A 362 -2.07 -14.51 4.20
N GLY A 363 -1.96 -15.21 3.07
CA GLY A 363 -2.27 -16.64 2.97
C GLY A 363 -3.76 -17.00 2.84
N LEU A 364 -4.66 -16.02 2.89
CA LEU A 364 -6.11 -16.20 2.84
C LEU A 364 -6.75 -15.36 1.71
N ALA A 365 -7.78 -15.90 1.07
CA ALA A 365 -8.58 -15.17 0.09
C ALA A 365 -10.03 -15.05 0.59
N LYS A 366 -10.62 -13.86 0.43
CA LYS A 366 -12.04 -13.66 0.79
C LYS A 366 -12.96 -14.18 -0.31
N VAL A 367 -14.03 -14.86 0.10
CA VAL A 367 -14.97 -15.56 -0.78
C VAL A 367 -16.40 -15.31 -0.31
N GLN A 368 -17.34 -15.14 -1.25
CA GLN A 368 -18.77 -15.03 -0.94
C GLN A 368 -19.54 -16.28 -1.38
N LYS A 369 -20.38 -16.79 -0.50
CA LYS A 369 -21.35 -17.86 -0.80
C LYS A 369 -22.64 -17.55 -0.04
N ASP A 370 -23.78 -17.74 -0.70
CA ASP A 370 -25.10 -17.59 -0.08
C ASP A 370 -25.23 -16.22 0.63
N GLU A 371 -24.83 -15.16 -0.09
CA GLU A 371 -24.75 -13.73 0.31
C GLU A 371 -23.79 -13.39 1.47
N LYS A 372 -23.28 -14.39 2.20
CA LYS A 372 -22.30 -14.22 3.27
C LYS A 372 -20.86 -14.36 2.80
N TRP A 373 -19.94 -13.70 3.50
CA TRP A 373 -18.50 -13.73 3.28
C TRP A 373 -17.77 -14.63 4.28
N GLY A 374 -16.71 -15.26 3.80
CA GLY A 374 -15.77 -16.08 4.55
C GLY A 374 -14.37 -16.05 3.91
N PHE A 375 -13.50 -16.93 4.37
CA PHE A 375 -12.11 -17.01 3.93
C PHE A 375 -11.67 -18.45 3.66
N VAL A 376 -10.99 -18.63 2.53
CA VAL A 376 -10.38 -19.88 2.11
C VAL A 376 -8.85 -19.73 2.11
N ASN A 377 -8.14 -20.79 2.52
CA ASN A 377 -6.68 -20.83 2.44
C ASN A 377 -6.18 -21.39 1.10
N LYS A 378 -4.86 -21.32 0.91
CA LYS A 378 -4.15 -21.83 -0.28
C LYS A 378 -4.35 -23.32 -0.60
N ASN A 379 -4.87 -24.10 0.34
CA ASN A 379 -5.19 -25.52 0.18
C ASN A 379 -6.69 -25.77 -0.10
N GLY A 380 -7.49 -24.72 -0.31
CA GLY A 380 -8.93 -24.82 -0.54
C GLY A 380 -9.79 -25.08 0.70
N LYS A 381 -9.20 -25.10 1.89
CA LYS A 381 -9.95 -25.22 3.15
C LYS A 381 -10.56 -23.86 3.50
N GLU A 382 -11.88 -23.84 3.68
CA GLU A 382 -12.59 -22.73 4.32
C GLU A 382 -12.14 -22.67 5.79
N ILE A 383 -11.26 -21.72 6.13
CA ILE A 383 -10.83 -21.45 7.51
C ILE A 383 -11.95 -20.72 8.25
N VAL A 384 -12.62 -19.82 7.52
CA VAL A 384 -13.80 -19.11 7.98
C VAL A 384 -14.91 -19.45 6.98
N PRO A 385 -15.84 -20.34 7.32
CA PRO A 385 -17.01 -20.60 6.48
C PRO A 385 -17.77 -19.29 6.23
N PRO A 386 -18.37 -19.09 5.03
CA PRO A 386 -19.20 -17.92 4.73
C PRO A 386 -20.28 -17.69 5.78
N LYS A 387 -20.10 -16.65 6.62
CA LYS A 387 -21.01 -16.32 7.74
C LYS A 387 -21.20 -14.83 8.03
N TYR A 388 -20.30 -13.96 7.56
CA TYR A 388 -20.33 -12.51 7.80
C TYR A 388 -21.07 -11.77 6.67
N ASP A 389 -21.70 -10.63 6.95
CA ASP A 389 -22.31 -9.79 5.89
C ASP A 389 -21.26 -9.10 5.01
N PHE A 390 -20.08 -8.85 5.58
CA PHE A 390 -18.94 -8.27 4.87
C PHE A 390 -17.63 -8.64 5.55
N VAL A 391 -16.55 -8.76 4.77
CA VAL A 391 -15.18 -8.87 5.27
C VAL A 391 -14.21 -8.07 4.38
N ASP A 392 -13.23 -7.45 5.03
CA ASP A 392 -12.06 -6.89 4.35
C ASP A 392 -11.05 -7.98 3.97
N LYS A 393 -10.02 -7.63 3.19
CA LYS A 393 -8.88 -8.51 2.99
C LYS A 393 -8.09 -8.64 4.29
N PHE A 394 -7.37 -9.76 4.45
CA PHE A 394 -6.39 -9.86 5.54
C PHE A 394 -5.23 -8.90 5.30
N SER A 395 -4.79 -8.22 6.36
CA SER A 395 -3.56 -7.44 6.38
C SER A 395 -2.94 -7.48 7.77
N LYS A 396 -1.64 -7.81 7.82
CA LYS A 396 -0.86 -8.02 9.05
C LYS A 396 -1.47 -9.08 9.97
N GLY A 397 -2.14 -10.09 9.40
CA GLY A 397 -2.74 -11.21 10.13
C GLY A 397 -4.13 -10.94 10.75
N LEU A 398 -4.78 -9.82 10.42
CA LEU A 398 -6.17 -9.52 10.81
C LEU A 398 -7.04 -9.19 9.60
N ALA A 399 -8.34 -9.44 9.74
CA ALA A 399 -9.36 -8.92 8.83
C ALA A 399 -10.51 -8.28 9.63
N ARG A 400 -10.95 -7.08 9.25
CA ARG A 400 -12.19 -6.50 9.79
C ARG A 400 -13.38 -7.25 9.19
N VAL A 401 -14.37 -7.55 10.03
CA VAL A 401 -15.58 -8.31 9.66
C VAL A 401 -16.83 -7.56 10.13
N MET A 402 -17.94 -7.74 9.42
CA MET A 402 -19.24 -7.18 9.79
C MET A 402 -20.30 -8.29 9.82
N ASN A 403 -21.16 -8.30 10.85
CA ASN A 403 -22.39 -9.09 10.87
C ASN A 403 -23.50 -8.33 11.61
N ASP A 404 -24.72 -8.35 11.09
CA ASP A 404 -25.89 -7.63 11.61
C ASP A 404 -25.61 -6.13 11.83
N TYR A 405 -24.92 -5.51 10.86
CA TYR A 405 -24.43 -4.12 10.92
C TYR A 405 -23.50 -3.81 12.10
N LYS A 406 -22.85 -4.83 12.68
CA LYS A 406 -21.83 -4.68 13.73
C LYS A 406 -20.45 -5.16 13.27
N TYR A 407 -19.43 -4.35 13.54
CA TYR A 407 -18.05 -4.58 13.15
C TYR A 407 -17.24 -5.25 14.25
N GLY A 408 -16.29 -6.09 13.83
CA GLY A 408 -15.35 -6.84 14.66
C GLY A 408 -14.09 -7.22 13.85
N PHE A 409 -13.23 -8.08 14.40
CA PHE A 409 -11.97 -8.50 13.79
C PHE A 409 -11.68 -9.99 13.92
N ILE A 410 -11.30 -10.55 12.77
CA ILE A 410 -10.60 -11.80 12.46
C ILE A 410 -9.18 -11.96 13.02
N ASP A 411 -8.73 -13.12 13.49
CA ASP A 411 -7.37 -13.59 13.15
C ASP A 411 -7.37 -14.57 11.96
N GLU A 412 -6.18 -14.90 11.48
CA GLU A 412 -5.91 -15.86 10.40
C GLU A 412 -6.43 -17.30 10.66
N ASN A 413 -6.78 -17.64 11.91
CA ASN A 413 -7.38 -18.91 12.28
C ASN A 413 -8.93 -18.83 12.35
N GLY A 414 -9.49 -17.65 12.05
CA GLY A 414 -10.93 -17.38 12.09
C GLY A 414 -11.48 -17.06 13.49
N LYS A 415 -10.62 -16.88 14.50
CA LYS A 415 -11.03 -16.52 15.85
C LYS A 415 -11.46 -15.06 15.89
N GLU A 416 -12.56 -14.79 16.59
CA GLU A 416 -13.04 -13.44 16.86
C GLU A 416 -12.15 -12.72 17.88
N ILE A 417 -11.04 -12.16 17.38
CA ILE A 417 -10.16 -11.27 18.13
C ILE A 417 -10.89 -10.00 18.54
N ILE A 418 -11.86 -9.50 17.78
CA ILE A 418 -12.82 -8.50 18.30
C ILE A 418 -14.21 -8.95 17.86
N LYS A 419 -15.12 -9.17 18.81
CA LYS A 419 -16.49 -9.62 18.48
C LYS A 419 -17.23 -8.55 17.65
N PRO A 420 -18.08 -8.94 16.69
CA PRO A 420 -18.90 -8.01 15.92
C PRO A 420 -20.01 -7.41 16.79
N ILE A 421 -19.67 -6.37 17.55
CA ILE A 421 -20.58 -5.68 18.52
C ILE A 421 -20.44 -4.15 18.51
N TYR A 422 -19.69 -3.60 17.55
CA TYR A 422 -19.36 -2.19 17.42
C TYR A 422 -20.10 -1.60 16.21
N ASP A 423 -20.61 -0.38 16.31
CA ASP A 423 -21.41 0.24 15.23
C ASP A 423 -20.55 0.63 14.02
N LYS A 424 -19.26 0.90 14.26
CA LYS A 424 -18.21 1.04 13.24
C LYS A 424 -16.89 0.52 13.79
N ALA A 425 -15.97 0.18 12.90
CA ALA A 425 -14.56 0.04 13.21
C ALA A 425 -13.68 0.55 12.06
N SER A 426 -12.54 1.19 12.34
CA SER A 426 -11.54 1.50 11.31
C SER A 426 -10.84 0.24 10.81
N GLU A 427 -9.97 0.36 9.81
CA GLU A 427 -8.94 -0.65 9.55
C GLU A 427 -7.86 -0.63 10.64
N LEU A 428 -6.99 -1.64 10.64
CA LEU A 428 -5.74 -1.60 11.39
C LEU A 428 -4.73 -0.69 10.66
N LYS A 429 -4.66 0.58 11.06
CA LYS A 429 -3.59 1.49 10.67
C LYS A 429 -2.69 1.76 11.88
N ASN A 430 -1.38 1.65 11.67
CA ASN A 430 -0.34 2.12 12.61
C ASN A 430 -0.51 1.59 14.06
N ASN A 431 -0.79 0.29 14.18
CA ASN A 431 -1.07 -0.43 15.44
C ASN A 431 -2.29 0.09 16.23
N MET A 432 -3.18 0.83 15.59
CA MET A 432 -4.40 1.38 16.18
C MET A 432 -5.64 0.85 15.47
N ILE A 433 -6.70 0.62 16.24
CA ILE A 433 -8.05 0.34 15.75
C ILE A 433 -9.02 1.28 16.47
N ILE A 434 -9.85 1.96 15.70
CA ILE A 434 -10.95 2.81 16.16
C ILE A 434 -12.22 1.95 16.21
N LEU A 435 -13.02 2.09 17.26
CA LEU A 435 -14.24 1.30 17.51
C LEU A 435 -15.38 2.20 17.98
N GLU A 436 -16.50 2.30 17.26
CA GLU A 436 -17.68 3.04 17.74
C GLU A 436 -18.66 2.10 18.48
N LYS A 437 -19.27 2.57 19.58
CA LYS A 437 -20.38 1.86 20.23
C LYS A 437 -21.34 2.80 20.96
N GLY A 438 -22.55 2.91 20.44
CA GLY A 438 -23.54 3.90 20.82
C GLY A 438 -22.95 5.31 20.75
N ASN A 439 -23.11 6.06 21.84
CA ASN A 439 -22.57 7.41 21.99
C ASN A 439 -21.11 7.42 22.49
N LYS A 440 -20.29 6.42 22.11
CA LYS A 440 -18.86 6.37 22.47
C LYS A 440 -17.98 5.94 21.31
N VAL A 441 -16.73 6.38 21.34
CA VAL A 441 -15.66 5.90 20.45
C VAL A 441 -14.49 5.40 21.29
N GLY A 442 -14.04 4.19 21.03
CA GLY A 442 -12.96 3.51 21.72
C GLY A 442 -11.73 3.42 20.84
N VAL A 443 -10.57 3.77 21.41
CA VAL A 443 -9.27 3.63 20.76
C VAL A 443 -8.55 2.42 21.33
N LEU A 444 -8.26 1.45 20.47
CA LEU A 444 -7.48 0.26 20.80
C LEU A 444 -6.04 0.46 20.29
N ILE A 445 -5.09 0.59 21.21
CA ILE A 445 -3.65 0.76 20.89
C ILE A 445 -2.92 -0.56 21.15
N ILE A 446 -2.30 -1.12 20.11
CA ILE A 446 -1.65 -2.42 20.14
C ILE A 446 -0.14 -2.22 20.38
N LYS A 447 0.32 -2.47 21.60
CA LYS A 447 1.75 -2.37 22.00
C LYS A 447 2.51 -3.67 21.67
#